data_AF-A0A352RDD6-F1
#
_entry.id   AF-A0A352RDD6-F1
#
_cell.length_a   1.000
_cell.length_b   1.000
_cell.length_c   1.000
_cell.angle_alpha   90.00
_cell.angle_beta   90.00
_cell.angle_gamma   90.00
#
_symmetry.space_group_name_H-M   'P 1'
#
loop_
_entity.id
_entity.type
_entity.pdbx_description
1 polymer ?
#
loop_
_entity_poly.entity_id
_entity_poly.type
_entity_poly.pdbx_seq_one_letter_code
_entity_poly.pdbx_strand_id
1 'polypeptide(L)'
;MKNLKFNCLAGFLLLGSIAIINTSCERELSDDATEATFPKVAEIFIEDFVGMGSNFYFPYGGSKPTAWSVDREEGYNSNASMRFDVPNANDAEGNYAGAIFRVDGAGRNLTEFDALTFYVKASQGVTISEFGFGEDFDQNKYMATITNVSVGTNWTKVIIPIPDASKLLQERGMFRYAAGTQGTNGMAYTFWIDDLKFEKLGTIRTIGAAIMNGNNASVNTFVGVNSNITGIISTFNLPNGQNQIVNLSTAYFEFTSSNPSVASVDSNGLVTSLSAGTTVITATINGVQANGSLTINCTGNFTHAPTPTRNQANVISIFSDAYNNVPVNYYNGYWAPWQTTVSSDFTVANDNILNYTIFNFVGIEFSAPTVNATSMTHFHMDAFIPGTIAPGRQLRVIVVDFGADGAFGGGNDTRHSTTFTAPFLVSQNWMSIDIPFSAMPGLASRSNIAQIILEGGDGSVIYVDNVYFYN
;
A
#
# COMPACT_ATOMS: atom_id res chain seq x y z
N MET A 1 -62.58 -44.73 -33.19
CA MET A 1 -62.58 -44.89 -31.72
C MET A 1 -61.17 -44.63 -31.21
N LYS A 2 -60.92 -43.46 -30.62
CA LYS A 2 -59.68 -43.16 -29.88
C LYS A 2 -60.09 -42.67 -28.50
N ASN A 3 -59.84 -43.50 -27.49
CA ASN A 3 -60.02 -43.19 -26.07
C ASN A 3 -58.87 -42.29 -25.62
N LEU A 4 -59.18 -41.05 -25.19
CA LEU A 4 -58.26 -40.21 -24.42
C LEU A 4 -58.76 -40.20 -22.98
N LYS A 5 -58.10 -41.01 -22.14
CA LYS A 5 -58.26 -40.98 -20.68
C LYS A 5 -57.55 -39.74 -20.15
N PHE A 6 -58.30 -38.75 -19.67
CA PHE A 6 -57.74 -37.65 -18.88
C PHE A 6 -57.35 -38.20 -17.50
N ASN A 7 -56.04 -38.21 -17.23
CA ASN A 7 -55.48 -38.61 -15.94
C ASN A 7 -55.71 -37.47 -14.92
N CYS A 8 -56.82 -37.53 -14.15
CA CYS A 8 -57.07 -36.63 -13.01
C CYS A 8 -56.00 -36.70 -11.91
N LEU A 9 -55.07 -37.65 -11.98
CA LEU A 9 -53.98 -37.81 -11.02
C LEU A 9 -52.87 -36.75 -11.17
N ALA A 10 -52.69 -36.18 -12.37
CA ALA A 10 -51.62 -35.20 -12.62
C ALA A 10 -51.96 -33.80 -12.11
N GLY A 11 -53.26 -33.42 -12.09
CA GLY A 11 -53.70 -32.11 -11.60
C GLY A 11 -53.61 -31.94 -10.08
N PHE A 12 -53.85 -33.02 -9.32
CA PHE A 12 -53.76 -33.00 -7.86
C PHE A 12 -52.31 -33.00 -7.34
N LEU A 13 -51.38 -33.62 -8.07
CA LEU A 13 -49.95 -33.61 -7.72
C LEU A 13 -49.30 -32.24 -7.95
N LEU A 14 -49.76 -31.46 -8.94
CA LEU A 14 -49.24 -30.11 -9.21
C LEU A 14 -49.76 -29.04 -8.24
N LEU A 15 -51.01 -29.16 -7.75
CA LEU A 15 -51.53 -28.29 -6.68
C LEU A 15 -50.99 -28.66 -5.30
N GLY A 16 -50.73 -29.94 -5.03
CA GLY A 16 -50.08 -30.38 -3.79
C GLY A 16 -48.62 -29.95 -3.67
N SER A 17 -47.89 -29.88 -4.79
CA SER A 17 -46.48 -29.44 -4.79
C SER A 17 -46.31 -27.93 -4.65
N ILE A 18 -47.27 -27.11 -5.08
CA ILE A 18 -47.26 -25.65 -4.85
C ILE A 18 -47.63 -25.28 -3.41
N ALA A 19 -48.40 -26.13 -2.71
CA ALA A 19 -48.74 -25.92 -1.30
C ALA A 19 -47.58 -26.23 -0.33
N ILE A 20 -46.59 -27.03 -0.74
CA ILE A 20 -45.44 -27.43 0.11
C ILE A 20 -44.29 -26.39 0.03
N ILE A 21 -44.29 -25.50 -0.97
CA ILE A 21 -43.23 -24.48 -1.14
C ILE A 21 -43.51 -23.21 -0.30
N ASN A 22 -44.72 -23.05 0.26
CA ASN A 22 -45.06 -21.94 1.16
C ASN A 22 -44.99 -22.31 2.66
N THR A 23 -44.60 -23.53 2.99
CA THR A 23 -44.18 -23.90 4.35
C THR A 23 -42.66 -24.05 4.38
N SER A 24 -41.94 -23.04 3.89
CA SER A 24 -40.59 -22.81 4.36
C SER A 24 -40.75 -22.34 5.80
N CYS A 25 -40.53 -23.23 6.77
CA CYS A 25 -40.24 -22.80 8.13
C CYS A 25 -38.92 -22.03 8.05
N GLU A 26 -38.96 -20.73 7.72
CA GLU A 26 -38.02 -19.81 8.34
C GLU A 26 -38.31 -19.95 9.83
N ARG A 27 -37.46 -20.70 10.52
CA ARG A 27 -37.45 -20.67 11.98
C ARG A 27 -37.10 -19.24 12.34
N GLU A 28 -38.08 -18.48 12.80
CA GLU A 28 -37.80 -17.28 13.55
C GLU A 28 -36.82 -17.69 14.67
N LEU A 29 -35.73 -16.94 14.81
CA LEU A 29 -34.83 -17.09 15.95
C LEU A 29 -35.71 -17.05 17.20
N SER A 30 -35.61 -18.06 18.08
CA SER A 30 -36.47 -18.06 19.27
C SER A 30 -36.23 -16.79 20.07
N ASP A 31 -37.22 -16.36 20.86
CA ASP A 31 -37.05 -15.23 21.79
C ASP A 31 -35.91 -15.47 22.82
N ASP A 32 -35.37 -16.69 22.88
CA ASP A 32 -34.20 -17.10 23.66
C ASP A 32 -32.86 -17.03 22.90
N ALA A 33 -32.85 -16.62 21.63
CA ALA A 33 -31.63 -16.44 20.85
C ALA A 33 -30.87 -15.21 21.39
N THR A 34 -29.87 -15.46 22.23
CA THR A 34 -28.94 -14.43 22.69
C THR A 34 -27.96 -14.09 21.57
N GLU A 35 -27.82 -12.81 21.22
CA GLU A 35 -26.77 -12.33 20.32
C GLU A 35 -25.40 -12.87 20.75
N ALA A 36 -24.63 -13.39 19.79
CA ALA A 36 -23.28 -13.88 20.07
C ALA A 36 -22.40 -12.69 20.49
N THR A 37 -21.97 -12.66 21.75
CA THR A 37 -21.10 -11.60 22.28
C THR A 37 -19.64 -12.01 22.27
N PHE A 38 -18.74 -11.10 21.89
CA PHE A 38 -17.30 -11.30 22.05
C PHE A 38 -16.87 -11.05 23.51
N PRO A 39 -15.82 -11.76 24.00
CA PRO A 39 -15.33 -11.59 25.36
C PRO A 39 -14.79 -10.17 25.60
N LYS A 40 -15.12 -9.61 26.76
CA LYS A 40 -14.66 -8.30 27.25
C LYS A 40 -13.44 -8.45 28.18
N VAL A 41 -12.40 -9.11 27.68
CA VAL A 41 -11.18 -9.39 28.47
C VAL A 41 -10.15 -8.31 28.21
N ALA A 42 -9.86 -7.51 29.24
CA ALA A 42 -8.96 -6.37 29.17
C ALA A 42 -7.49 -6.80 29.16
N GLU A 43 -7.17 -7.80 29.99
CA GLU A 43 -5.83 -8.29 30.25
C GLU A 43 -5.26 -9.05 29.05
N ILE A 44 -4.03 -8.73 28.67
CA ILE A 44 -3.28 -9.48 27.65
C ILE A 44 -2.19 -10.28 28.34
N PHE A 45 -1.39 -9.62 29.20
CA PHE A 45 -0.36 -10.22 30.02
C PHE A 45 -0.29 -9.51 31.38
N ILE A 46 -0.41 -10.27 32.48
CA ILE A 46 -0.22 -9.76 33.85
C ILE A 46 0.90 -10.58 34.49
N GLU A 47 0.61 -11.82 34.87
CA GLU A 47 1.63 -12.82 35.23
C GLU A 47 1.79 -13.84 34.10
N ASP A 48 0.74 -14.07 33.31
CA ASP A 48 0.75 -14.93 32.14
C ASP A 48 -0.21 -14.35 31.08
N PHE A 49 -0.24 -14.93 29.88
CA PHE A 49 -1.18 -14.52 28.86
C PHE A 49 -2.61 -14.88 29.24
N VAL A 50 -3.50 -13.92 29.09
CA VAL A 50 -4.92 -14.10 29.39
C VAL A 50 -5.68 -14.19 28.08
N GLY A 51 -6.31 -15.34 27.80
CA GLY A 51 -7.26 -15.47 26.69
C GLY A 51 -6.67 -15.21 25.29
N MET A 52 -5.40 -15.53 25.06
CA MET A 52 -4.74 -15.38 23.74
C MET A 52 -4.85 -16.61 22.85
N GLY A 53 -5.13 -17.78 23.44
CA GLY A 53 -5.15 -19.08 22.77
C GLY A 53 -3.74 -19.65 22.60
N SER A 54 -3.53 -20.53 21.60
CA SER A 54 -2.30 -21.33 21.47
C SER A 54 -1.31 -20.77 20.45
N ASN A 55 -1.81 -20.10 19.42
CA ASN A 55 -1.02 -19.55 18.33
C ASN A 55 -1.26 -18.05 18.18
N PHE A 56 -0.61 -17.26 19.02
CA PHE A 56 -0.86 -15.83 19.12
C PHE A 56 0.32 -14.93 18.78
N TYR A 57 1.54 -15.46 18.62
CA TYR A 57 2.74 -14.66 18.32
C TYR A 57 3.15 -14.82 16.85
N PHE A 58 3.18 -13.72 16.11
CA PHE A 58 3.48 -13.71 14.68
C PHE A 58 4.60 -12.69 14.38
N PRO A 59 5.86 -13.14 14.20
CA PRO A 59 6.98 -12.24 13.89
C PRO A 59 6.86 -11.66 12.48
N TYR A 60 7.31 -10.41 12.31
CA TYR A 60 7.38 -9.78 10.99
C TYR A 60 8.48 -10.38 10.12
N GLY A 61 8.40 -10.17 8.81
CA GLY A 61 9.47 -10.51 7.88
C GLY A 61 10.81 -9.87 8.28
N GLY A 62 11.86 -10.68 8.34
CA GLY A 62 13.21 -10.25 8.73
C GLY A 62 13.43 -10.04 10.24
N SER A 63 12.37 -10.12 11.05
CA SER A 63 12.54 -10.12 12.50
C SER A 63 13.05 -11.46 13.00
N LYS A 64 13.82 -11.46 14.09
CA LYS A 64 14.23 -12.68 14.80
C LYS A 64 13.00 -13.36 15.44
N PRO A 65 12.60 -14.56 14.98
CA PRO A 65 11.37 -15.22 15.46
C PRO A 65 11.39 -15.57 16.95
N THR A 66 12.58 -15.80 17.51
CA THR A 66 12.81 -16.20 18.91
C THR A 66 13.10 -15.00 19.82
N ALA A 67 12.86 -13.77 19.37
CA ALA A 67 13.21 -12.56 20.11
C ALA A 67 12.33 -12.28 21.35
N TRP A 68 11.40 -13.17 21.69
CA TRP A 68 10.48 -12.98 22.80
C TRP A 68 10.41 -14.23 23.71
N SER A 69 10.26 -14.01 25.01
CA SER A 69 10.02 -15.02 26.04
C SER A 69 9.26 -14.44 27.25
N VAL A 70 8.91 -15.28 28.22
CA VAL A 70 8.43 -14.83 29.54
C VAL A 70 9.57 -14.92 30.54
N ASP A 71 9.93 -13.80 31.14
CA ASP A 71 10.85 -13.73 32.28
C ASP A 71 10.04 -13.96 33.56
N ARG A 72 10.54 -14.82 34.45
CA ARG A 72 9.86 -15.21 35.71
C ARG A 72 10.62 -14.73 36.96
N GLU A 73 11.58 -13.84 36.76
CA GLU A 73 12.42 -13.28 37.83
C GLU A 73 12.39 -11.74 37.85
N GLU A 74 11.78 -11.11 36.85
CA GLU A 74 11.72 -9.67 36.67
C GLU A 74 10.30 -9.24 36.28
N GLY A 75 9.79 -8.19 36.93
CA GLY A 75 8.44 -7.67 36.70
C GLY A 75 8.18 -6.34 37.42
N TYR A 76 7.11 -5.65 37.05
CA TYR A 76 6.66 -4.42 37.67
C TYR A 76 5.66 -4.73 38.80
N ASN A 77 6.13 -4.73 40.05
CA ASN A 77 5.33 -5.18 41.21
C ASN A 77 4.78 -6.62 41.08
N SER A 78 5.39 -7.41 40.21
CA SER A 78 5.07 -8.80 39.86
C SER A 78 6.37 -9.61 39.85
N ASN A 79 6.27 -10.92 39.62
CA ASN A 79 7.44 -11.78 39.38
C ASN A 79 7.54 -12.24 37.92
N ALA A 80 6.77 -11.65 37.00
CA ALA A 80 6.83 -12.02 35.60
C ALA A 80 6.73 -10.81 34.68
N SER A 81 7.36 -10.90 33.52
CA SER A 81 7.22 -9.92 32.45
C SER A 81 7.46 -10.56 31.08
N MET A 82 6.94 -9.92 30.05
CA MET A 82 7.31 -10.23 28.68
C MET A 82 8.72 -9.70 28.42
N ARG A 83 9.64 -10.59 28.07
CA ARG A 83 11.03 -10.25 27.75
C ARG A 83 11.24 -10.28 26.25
N PHE A 84 11.90 -9.25 25.74
CA PHE A 84 12.23 -9.09 24.34
C PHE A 84 13.73 -8.89 24.16
N ASP A 85 14.38 -9.85 23.53
CA ASP A 85 15.83 -9.83 23.26
C ASP A 85 16.06 -9.32 21.83
N VAL A 86 16.41 -8.03 21.72
CA VAL A 86 16.72 -7.38 20.45
C VAL A 86 18.08 -7.85 19.97
N PRO A 87 18.18 -8.49 18.80
CA PRO A 87 19.43 -9.08 18.33
C PRO A 87 20.43 -8.03 17.86
N ASN A 88 21.69 -8.42 17.68
CA ASN A 88 22.66 -7.58 16.99
C ASN A 88 22.24 -7.36 15.54
N ALA A 89 22.69 -6.24 14.93
CA ALA A 89 22.37 -5.93 13.54
C ALA A 89 22.83 -6.99 12.51
N ASN A 90 23.77 -7.86 12.89
CA ASN A 90 24.32 -8.93 12.06
C ASN A 90 23.87 -10.34 12.47
N ASP A 91 22.86 -10.48 13.34
CA ASP A 91 22.31 -11.77 13.71
C ASP A 91 21.67 -12.46 12.48
N ALA A 92 22.02 -13.73 12.28
CA ALA A 92 21.61 -14.50 11.12
C ALA A 92 20.12 -14.89 11.13
N GLU A 93 19.47 -14.88 12.30
CA GLU A 93 18.06 -15.23 12.45
C GLU A 93 17.12 -14.02 12.26
N GLY A 94 17.68 -12.81 12.20
CA GLY A 94 16.95 -11.56 12.00
C GLY A 94 17.64 -10.41 12.72
N ASN A 95 17.64 -9.22 12.12
CA ASN A 95 18.43 -8.06 12.59
C ASN A 95 17.65 -7.09 13.50
N TYR A 96 16.41 -7.44 13.87
CA TYR A 96 15.56 -6.69 14.80
C TYR A 96 14.53 -7.62 15.48
N ALA A 97 13.92 -7.16 16.57
CA ALA A 97 12.80 -7.84 17.23
C ALA A 97 11.48 -7.13 16.90
N GLY A 98 10.49 -7.84 16.39
CA GLY A 98 9.19 -7.28 16.06
C GLY A 98 8.18 -8.35 15.67
N ALA A 99 6.99 -8.23 16.24
CA ALA A 99 5.89 -9.16 16.01
C ALA A 99 4.55 -8.51 16.35
N ILE A 100 3.47 -9.19 15.95
CA ILE A 100 2.13 -8.97 16.50
C ILE A 100 1.76 -10.09 17.48
N PHE A 101 0.99 -9.73 18.49
CA PHE A 101 0.26 -10.61 19.38
C PHE A 101 -1.22 -10.54 19.00
N ARG A 102 -1.72 -11.61 18.39
CA ARG A 102 -3.08 -11.69 17.85
C ARG A 102 -3.84 -12.82 18.53
N VAL A 103 -5.08 -12.56 18.95
CA VAL A 103 -5.92 -13.62 19.54
C VAL A 103 -6.12 -14.76 18.54
N ASP A 104 -5.82 -15.97 18.97
CA ASP A 104 -6.10 -17.24 18.29
C ASP A 104 -7.59 -17.59 18.49
N GLY A 105 -8.45 -16.83 17.80
CA GLY A 105 -9.89 -16.94 17.93
C GLY A 105 -10.64 -15.74 17.33
N ALA A 106 -11.92 -15.62 17.70
CA ALA A 106 -12.84 -14.67 17.10
C ALA A 106 -12.55 -13.19 17.41
N GLY A 107 -11.71 -12.88 18.41
CA GLY A 107 -11.41 -11.53 18.86
C GLY A 107 -12.11 -11.14 20.17
N ARG A 108 -11.93 -9.89 20.59
CA ARG A 108 -12.44 -9.33 21.84
C ARG A 108 -13.31 -8.10 21.59
N ASN A 109 -14.28 -7.90 22.47
CA ASN A 109 -15.01 -6.66 22.55
C ASN A 109 -14.24 -5.67 23.43
N LEU A 110 -13.65 -4.65 22.81
CA LEU A 110 -12.88 -3.61 23.49
C LEU A 110 -13.63 -2.27 23.59
N THR A 111 -14.94 -2.26 23.31
CA THR A 111 -15.75 -1.03 23.21
C THR A 111 -15.89 -0.21 24.50
N GLU A 112 -15.44 -0.75 25.64
CA GLU A 112 -15.52 -0.08 26.94
C GLU A 112 -14.20 0.55 27.42
N PHE A 113 -13.10 0.30 26.72
CA PHE A 113 -11.76 0.81 27.05
C PHE A 113 -11.45 2.08 26.26
N ASP A 114 -10.44 2.83 26.68
CA ASP A 114 -9.94 4.03 25.96
C ASP A 114 -8.42 4.06 25.78
N ALA A 115 -7.70 3.05 26.30
CA ALA A 115 -6.27 2.90 26.08
C ALA A 115 -5.81 1.44 26.15
N LEU A 116 -4.74 1.12 25.43
CA LEU A 116 -3.82 0.05 25.79
C LEU A 116 -2.74 0.63 26.70
N THR A 117 -2.43 -0.05 27.81
CA THR A 117 -1.40 0.38 28.75
C THR A 117 -0.50 -0.78 29.15
N PHE A 118 0.72 -0.43 29.54
CA PHE A 118 1.70 -1.37 30.09
C PHE A 118 2.84 -0.60 30.75
N TYR A 119 3.64 -1.30 31.55
CA TYR A 119 4.93 -0.81 32.02
C TYR A 119 6.05 -1.36 31.15
N VAL A 120 7.05 -0.53 30.87
CA VAL A 120 8.22 -0.93 30.07
C VAL A 120 9.51 -0.45 30.71
N LYS A 121 10.56 -1.27 30.61
CA LYS A 121 11.95 -0.89 30.89
C LYS A 121 12.89 -1.59 29.90
N ALA A 122 14.13 -1.14 29.81
CA ALA A 122 15.17 -1.75 28.99
C ALA A 122 16.49 -1.93 29.76
N SER A 123 17.38 -2.78 29.24
CA SER A 123 18.69 -3.03 29.86
C SER A 123 19.64 -1.84 29.75
N GLN A 124 19.32 -0.88 28.88
CA GLN A 124 20.00 0.39 28.69
C GLN A 124 19.01 1.43 28.13
N GLY A 125 19.41 2.71 28.07
CA GLY A 125 18.61 3.75 27.43
C GLY A 125 18.52 3.52 25.92
N VAL A 126 17.31 3.37 25.39
CA VAL A 126 17.05 3.09 23.98
C VAL A 126 15.81 3.84 23.49
N THR A 127 15.64 3.86 22.17
CA THR A 127 14.39 4.27 21.53
C THR A 127 13.80 3.06 20.83
N ILE A 128 12.63 2.62 21.28
CA ILE A 128 11.86 1.58 20.59
C ILE A 128 11.13 2.20 19.42
N SER A 129 11.24 1.59 18.23
CA SER A 129 10.70 2.16 17.00
C SER A 129 9.19 2.32 17.09
N GLU A 130 8.49 1.33 17.64
CA GLU A 130 7.03 1.35 17.70
C GLU A 130 6.45 0.39 18.75
N PHE A 131 5.32 0.82 19.29
CA PHE A 131 4.35 0.00 20.03
C PHE A 131 2.94 0.33 19.54
N GLY A 132 2.05 -0.65 19.54
CA GLY A 132 0.67 -0.45 19.10
C GLY A 132 -0.24 -1.64 19.34
N PHE A 133 -1.43 -1.57 18.77
CA PHE A 133 -2.40 -2.66 18.69
C PHE A 133 -3.23 -2.55 17.39
N GLY A 134 -4.13 -3.50 17.16
CA GLY A 134 -5.07 -3.50 16.04
C GLY A 134 -4.56 -4.12 14.74
N GLU A 135 -3.31 -4.61 14.73
CA GLU A 135 -2.76 -5.33 13.59
C GLU A 135 -3.04 -6.83 13.72
N ASP A 136 -3.56 -7.43 12.65
CA ASP A 136 -4.02 -8.81 12.63
C ASP A 136 -3.51 -9.62 11.42
N PHE A 137 -2.69 -9.04 10.55
CA PHE A 137 -2.23 -9.64 9.28
C PHE A 137 -3.36 -10.04 8.31
N ASP A 138 -4.56 -9.54 8.56
CA ASP A 138 -5.71 -9.70 7.70
C ASP A 138 -6.08 -8.32 7.12
N GLN A 139 -6.99 -7.59 7.76
CA GLN A 139 -7.42 -6.27 7.30
C GLN A 139 -6.67 -5.13 7.96
N ASN A 140 -6.05 -5.35 9.13
CA ASN A 140 -5.32 -4.30 9.85
C ASN A 140 -6.18 -3.03 10.08
N LYS A 141 -7.47 -3.26 10.31
CA LYS A 141 -8.50 -2.24 10.11
C LYS A 141 -8.42 -1.09 11.13
N TYR A 142 -8.08 -1.40 12.37
CA TYR A 142 -8.15 -0.46 13.50
C TYR A 142 -6.84 -0.32 14.24
N MET A 143 -5.75 -0.07 13.50
CA MET A 143 -4.44 0.08 14.12
C MET A 143 -4.25 1.44 14.80
N ALA A 144 -3.58 1.41 15.94
CA ALA A 144 -3.09 2.58 16.65
C ALA A 144 -1.66 2.34 17.12
N THR A 145 -0.72 3.15 16.65
CA THR A 145 0.72 2.96 16.86
C THR A 145 1.40 4.24 17.30
N ILE A 146 2.10 4.20 18.43
CA ILE A 146 3.06 5.22 18.83
C ILE A 146 4.45 4.83 18.34
N THR A 147 5.25 5.83 17.96
CA THR A 147 6.60 5.62 17.42
C THR A 147 7.65 6.35 18.22
N ASN A 148 8.91 5.92 18.08
CA ASN A 148 10.08 6.53 18.72
C ASN A 148 9.95 6.66 20.25
N VAL A 149 9.55 5.58 20.91
CA VAL A 149 9.31 5.55 22.36
C VAL A 149 10.64 5.45 23.10
N SER A 150 11.00 6.49 23.85
CA SER A 150 12.20 6.48 24.70
C SER A 150 11.96 5.58 25.92
N VAL A 151 12.82 4.58 26.12
CA VAL A 151 12.74 3.63 27.22
C VAL A 151 14.06 3.62 27.97
N GLY A 152 13.98 3.81 29.29
CA GLY A 152 15.12 3.78 30.20
C GLY A 152 15.23 2.47 30.97
N THR A 153 16.12 2.44 31.96
CA THR A 153 16.35 1.27 32.82
C THR A 153 15.34 1.11 33.95
N ASN A 154 14.50 2.12 34.20
CA ASN A 154 13.42 2.07 35.16
C ASN A 154 12.09 1.76 34.47
N TRP A 155 11.20 1.05 35.18
CA TRP A 155 9.83 0.83 34.73
C TRP A 155 9.09 2.15 34.55
N THR A 156 8.50 2.34 33.38
CA THR A 156 7.71 3.52 33.01
C THR A 156 6.42 3.09 32.36
N LYS A 157 5.30 3.75 32.69
CA LYS A 157 4.01 3.43 32.10
C LYS A 157 3.89 4.06 30.70
N VAL A 158 3.51 3.23 29.73
CA VAL A 158 3.13 3.64 28.38
C VAL A 158 1.61 3.61 28.26
N ILE A 159 1.06 4.59 27.55
CA ILE A 159 -0.37 4.70 27.27
C ILE A 159 -0.52 4.91 25.76
N ILE A 160 -1.22 4.00 25.10
CA ILE A 160 -1.59 4.10 23.68
C ILE A 160 -3.10 4.32 23.62
N PRO A 161 -3.56 5.55 23.32
CA PRO A 161 -4.98 5.86 23.20
C PRO A 161 -5.70 4.98 22.18
N ILE A 162 -6.91 4.55 22.54
CA ILE A 162 -7.89 4.04 21.58
C ILE A 162 -8.64 5.26 21.01
N PRO A 163 -8.55 5.54 19.70
CA PRO A 163 -9.18 6.73 19.14
C PRO A 163 -10.70 6.71 19.25
N ASP A 164 -11.32 5.58 18.89
CA ASP A 164 -12.76 5.36 18.99
C ASP A 164 -13.01 3.88 19.31
N ALA A 165 -13.28 3.61 20.58
CA ALA A 165 -13.49 2.25 21.07
C ALA A 165 -14.78 1.62 20.51
N SER A 166 -15.77 2.41 20.09
CA SER A 166 -17.02 1.87 19.55
C SER A 166 -16.80 1.03 18.29
N LYS A 167 -15.68 1.23 17.60
CA LYS A 167 -15.27 0.46 16.41
C LYS A 167 -14.65 -0.90 16.75
N LEU A 168 -14.25 -1.15 18.00
CA LEU A 168 -13.50 -2.33 18.44
C LEU A 168 -14.40 -3.43 19.03
N LEU A 169 -15.44 -3.84 18.32
CA LEU A 169 -16.37 -4.88 18.78
C LEU A 169 -15.75 -6.30 18.72
N GLN A 170 -14.84 -6.51 17.78
CA GLN A 170 -14.25 -7.81 17.45
C GLN A 170 -12.75 -7.66 17.13
N GLU A 171 -12.00 -7.04 18.04
CA GLU A 171 -10.58 -6.77 17.80
C GLU A 171 -9.74 -8.02 18.06
N ARG A 172 -8.79 -8.32 17.17
CA ARG A 172 -7.90 -9.50 17.28
C ARG A 172 -6.46 -9.10 17.53
N GLY A 173 -6.01 -7.95 17.05
CA GLY A 173 -4.65 -7.45 17.24
C GLY A 173 -4.48 -6.82 18.62
N MET A 174 -3.92 -7.57 19.58
CA MET A 174 -3.85 -7.14 20.98
C MET A 174 -2.61 -6.30 21.27
N PHE A 175 -1.50 -6.60 20.60
CA PHE A 175 -0.27 -5.84 20.77
C PHE A 175 0.63 -6.00 19.55
N ARG A 176 1.41 -4.98 19.24
CA ARG A 176 2.48 -5.02 18.25
C ARG A 176 3.67 -4.20 18.72
N TYR A 177 4.85 -4.59 18.27
CA TYR A 177 6.08 -3.87 18.55
C TYR A 177 7.11 -4.07 17.45
N ALA A 178 8.02 -3.12 17.31
CA ALA A 178 9.28 -3.31 16.61
C ALA A 178 10.40 -2.51 17.26
N ALA A 179 11.55 -3.15 17.38
CA ALA A 179 12.71 -2.68 18.10
C ALA A 179 13.97 -3.12 17.34
N GLY A 180 14.71 -2.16 16.81
CA GLY A 180 16.00 -2.37 16.16
C GLY A 180 17.16 -1.80 16.97
N THR A 181 18.37 -1.92 16.43
CA THR A 181 19.62 -1.54 17.09
C THR A 181 20.23 -0.23 16.56
N GLN A 182 19.45 0.59 15.86
CA GLN A 182 19.91 1.88 15.31
C GLN A 182 20.38 2.82 16.42
N GLY A 183 19.67 2.85 17.56
CA GLY A 183 20.02 3.66 18.73
C GLY A 183 21.21 3.11 19.54
N THR A 184 21.64 1.88 19.27
CA THR A 184 22.72 1.19 20.00
C THR A 184 23.92 0.88 19.10
N ASN A 185 24.02 1.50 17.92
CA ASN A 185 25.07 1.26 16.92
C ASN A 185 25.21 -0.24 16.53
N GLY A 186 24.08 -0.94 16.43
CA GLY A 186 24.04 -2.35 16.04
C GLY A 186 24.16 -3.34 17.20
N MET A 187 24.30 -2.86 18.45
CA MET A 187 24.47 -3.72 19.63
C MET A 187 23.13 -4.19 20.20
N ALA A 188 23.04 -5.48 20.52
CA ALA A 188 21.89 -6.10 21.15
C ALA A 188 21.54 -5.49 22.51
N TYR A 189 20.26 -5.60 22.89
CA TYR A 189 19.76 -5.21 24.21
C TYR A 189 18.48 -5.97 24.53
N THR A 190 18.05 -5.91 25.79
CA THR A 190 16.78 -6.51 26.22
C THR A 190 15.83 -5.42 26.68
N PHE A 191 14.55 -5.56 26.39
CA PHE A 191 13.51 -4.78 27.05
C PHE A 191 12.42 -5.70 27.59
N TRP A 192 11.72 -5.21 28.62
CA TRP A 192 10.66 -5.94 29.29
C TRP A 192 9.38 -5.13 29.28
N ILE A 193 8.27 -5.82 29.12
CA ILE A 193 6.91 -5.27 29.23
C ILE A 193 6.16 -6.04 30.28
N ASP A 194 5.42 -5.33 31.12
CA ASP A 194 4.58 -5.94 32.14
C ASP A 194 3.25 -5.19 32.28
N ASP A 195 2.26 -5.83 32.89
CA ASP A 195 0.93 -5.28 33.14
C ASP A 195 0.23 -4.80 31.85
N LEU A 196 0.39 -5.56 30.76
CA LEU A 196 -0.15 -5.25 29.44
C LEU A 196 -1.66 -5.54 29.38
N LYS A 197 -2.44 -4.48 29.30
CA LYS A 197 -3.92 -4.56 29.30
C LYS A 197 -4.57 -3.32 28.72
N PHE A 198 -5.80 -3.49 28.25
CA PHE A 198 -6.68 -2.38 27.95
C PHE A 198 -7.26 -1.78 29.24
N GLU A 199 -7.36 -0.46 29.31
CA GLU A 199 -7.89 0.28 30.46
C GLU A 199 -8.90 1.33 30.02
N LYS A 200 -9.76 1.73 30.96
CA LYS A 200 -10.61 2.92 30.84
C LYS A 200 -10.08 4.01 31.77
N LEU A 201 -9.24 4.90 31.26
CA LEU A 201 -8.61 5.99 32.01
C LEU A 201 -9.53 7.20 32.15
N GLY A 202 -10.51 7.37 31.26
CA GLY A 202 -11.60 8.33 31.31
C GLY A 202 -11.24 9.79 31.01
N THR A 203 -9.95 10.13 30.95
CA THR A 203 -9.47 11.52 30.78
C THR A 203 -8.66 11.76 29.51
N ILE A 204 -8.53 10.74 28.64
CA ILE A 204 -7.90 10.89 27.33
C ILE A 204 -8.78 11.76 26.43
N ARG A 205 -8.17 12.74 25.76
CA ARG A 205 -8.89 13.64 24.84
C ARG A 205 -8.16 13.78 23.52
N THR A 206 -8.88 13.64 22.42
CA THR A 206 -8.39 14.05 21.09
C THR A 206 -8.27 15.57 21.05
N ILE A 207 -7.08 16.09 20.77
CA ILE A 207 -6.80 17.55 20.74
C ILE A 207 -6.36 18.04 19.36
N GLY A 208 -6.09 17.14 18.44
CA GLY A 208 -5.74 17.48 17.06
C GLY A 208 -5.70 16.22 16.20
N ALA A 209 -5.80 16.39 14.90
CA ALA A 209 -5.66 15.31 13.93
C ALA A 209 -5.06 15.84 12.63
N ALA A 210 -4.51 14.96 11.80
CA ALA A 210 -4.03 15.30 10.48
C ALA A 210 -4.17 14.16 9.49
N ILE A 211 -4.38 14.53 8.23
CA ILE A 211 -4.24 13.69 7.05
C ILE A 211 -3.19 14.32 6.13
N MET A 212 -2.64 13.55 5.20
CA MET A 212 -1.59 14.00 4.27
C MET A 212 -0.39 14.65 4.98
N ASN A 213 -0.03 14.12 6.17
CA ASN A 213 0.99 14.69 7.06
C ASN A 213 0.73 16.14 7.48
N GLY A 214 -0.54 16.55 7.52
CA GLY A 214 -0.97 17.91 7.86
C GLY A 214 -0.90 18.91 6.70
N ASN A 215 -0.57 18.47 5.49
CA ASN A 215 -0.41 19.32 4.32
C ASN A 215 -1.64 19.30 3.42
N ASN A 216 -1.84 20.39 2.66
CA ASN A 216 -2.80 20.41 1.56
C ASN A 216 -2.11 19.83 0.33
N ALA A 217 -2.38 18.56 0.04
CA ALA A 217 -1.89 17.87 -1.15
C ALA A 217 -2.84 18.09 -2.34
N SER A 218 -2.31 17.90 -3.55
CA SER A 218 -3.08 17.98 -4.79
C SER A 218 -2.63 16.89 -5.75
N VAL A 219 -3.58 16.20 -6.38
CA VAL A 219 -3.34 15.17 -7.40
C VAL A 219 -4.11 15.53 -8.66
N ASN A 220 -3.42 15.47 -9.79
CA ASN A 220 -4.04 15.53 -11.12
C ASN A 220 -4.30 14.10 -11.59
N THR A 221 -5.50 13.84 -12.07
CA THR A 221 -5.97 12.47 -12.29
C THR A 221 -7.03 12.41 -13.39
N PHE A 222 -7.48 11.20 -13.71
CA PHE A 222 -8.50 10.89 -14.71
C PHE A 222 -9.64 10.09 -14.09
N VAL A 223 -10.78 10.05 -14.77
CA VAL A 223 -11.92 9.23 -14.37
C VAL A 223 -11.48 7.77 -14.23
N GLY A 224 -11.86 7.12 -13.13
CA GLY A 224 -11.54 5.74 -12.81
C GLY A 224 -10.19 5.52 -12.11
N VAL A 225 -9.33 6.55 -12.02
CA VAL A 225 -8.06 6.44 -11.29
C VAL A 225 -8.29 6.67 -9.80
N ASN A 226 -7.68 5.80 -8.99
CA ASN A 226 -7.73 5.86 -7.54
C ASN A 226 -6.54 6.63 -6.94
N SER A 227 -6.76 7.24 -5.78
CA SER A 227 -5.73 7.88 -4.94
C SER A 227 -5.94 7.47 -3.49
N ASN A 228 -4.88 7.50 -2.68
CA ASN A 228 -4.96 7.11 -1.27
C ASN A 228 -4.75 8.32 -0.36
N ILE A 229 -5.57 8.43 0.68
CA ILE A 229 -5.25 9.31 1.81
C ILE A 229 -4.15 8.64 2.64
N THR A 230 -3.11 9.40 2.97
CA THR A 230 -1.94 8.93 3.74
C THR A 230 -1.63 9.86 4.91
N GLY A 231 -0.60 9.56 5.71
CA GLY A 231 -0.15 10.45 6.79
C GLY A 231 -1.22 10.71 7.84
N ILE A 232 -1.98 9.66 8.20
CA ILE A 232 -3.11 9.69 9.13
C ILE A 232 -2.56 9.64 10.56
N ILE A 233 -2.73 10.73 11.30
CA ILE A 233 -2.34 10.83 12.71
C ILE A 233 -3.40 11.54 13.54
N SER A 234 -3.41 11.23 14.84
CA SER A 234 -4.17 11.98 15.82
C SER A 234 -3.30 12.30 17.05
N THR A 235 -3.52 13.46 17.64
CA THR A 235 -2.84 13.90 18.86
C THR A 235 -3.81 13.82 20.03
N PHE A 236 -3.40 13.13 21.08
CA PHE A 236 -4.17 12.94 22.30
C PHE A 236 -3.48 13.60 23.48
N ASN A 237 -4.26 14.25 24.34
CA ASN A 237 -3.79 14.60 25.67
C ASN A 237 -4.04 13.41 26.61
N LEU A 238 -2.98 12.98 27.29
CA LEU A 238 -2.98 11.83 28.18
C LEU A 238 -3.25 12.24 29.64
N PRO A 239 -3.64 11.29 30.52
CA PRO A 239 -3.91 11.57 31.94
C PRO A 239 -2.70 12.14 32.71
N ASN A 240 -1.49 11.90 32.22
CA ASN A 240 -0.25 12.46 32.78
C ASN A 240 0.05 13.90 32.29
N GLY A 241 -0.86 14.51 31.53
CA GLY A 241 -0.75 15.85 30.97
C GLY A 241 0.10 15.94 29.70
N GLN A 242 0.72 14.84 29.25
CA GLN A 242 1.53 14.82 28.02
C GLN A 242 0.65 14.71 26.77
N ASN A 243 1.14 15.25 25.66
CA ASN A 243 0.53 15.05 24.35
C ASN A 243 1.22 13.90 23.63
N GLN A 244 0.44 12.97 23.10
CA GLN A 244 0.92 11.80 22.36
C GLN A 244 0.36 11.84 20.94
N ILE A 245 1.25 11.79 19.95
CA ILE A 245 0.88 11.57 18.55
C ILE A 245 0.78 10.05 18.33
N VAL A 246 -0.28 9.63 17.67
CA VAL A 246 -0.56 8.23 17.34
C VAL A 246 -0.81 8.13 15.84
N ASN A 247 -0.13 7.21 15.17
CA ASN A 247 -0.38 6.83 13.79
C ASN A 247 -1.58 5.88 13.75
N LEU A 248 -2.58 6.18 12.92
CA LEU A 248 -3.86 5.49 12.93
C LEU A 248 -4.21 4.91 11.56
N SER A 249 -4.97 3.82 11.53
CA SER A 249 -5.66 3.39 10.31
C SER A 249 -6.74 4.40 9.89
N THR A 250 -7.02 4.46 8.59
CA THR A 250 -8.05 5.34 7.99
C THR A 250 -9.45 5.07 8.53
N ALA A 251 -9.75 3.84 8.97
CA ALA A 251 -11.06 3.46 9.48
C ALA A 251 -11.49 4.18 10.77
N TYR A 252 -10.58 4.89 11.46
CA TYR A 252 -10.92 5.77 12.59
C TYR A 252 -11.43 7.14 12.17
N PHE A 253 -11.29 7.51 10.90
CA PHE A 253 -11.65 8.82 10.38
C PHE A 253 -12.93 8.77 9.55
N GLU A 254 -13.67 9.86 9.62
CA GLU A 254 -14.82 10.11 8.75
C GLU A 254 -14.37 11.09 7.65
N PHE A 255 -14.34 10.60 6.41
CA PHE A 255 -13.92 11.39 5.24
C PHE A 255 -15.09 12.08 4.57
N THR A 256 -14.84 13.23 3.95
CA THR A 256 -15.84 14.00 3.20
C THR A 256 -15.23 14.55 1.93
N SER A 257 -15.96 14.44 0.82
CA SER A 257 -15.66 15.10 -0.44
C SER A 257 -16.52 16.35 -0.58
N SER A 258 -15.90 17.49 -0.88
CA SER A 258 -16.63 18.74 -1.13
C SER A 258 -17.58 18.68 -2.34
N ASN A 259 -17.29 17.77 -3.28
CA ASN A 259 -18.12 17.46 -4.42
C ASN A 259 -18.03 15.95 -4.76
N PRO A 260 -18.91 15.12 -4.19
CA PRO A 260 -18.92 13.68 -4.41
C PRO A 260 -19.16 13.24 -5.86
N SER A 261 -19.66 14.11 -6.75
CA SER A 261 -19.80 13.75 -8.16
C SER A 261 -18.47 13.77 -8.91
N VAL A 262 -17.47 14.50 -8.40
CA VAL A 262 -16.11 14.58 -8.98
C VAL A 262 -15.24 13.46 -8.44
N ALA A 263 -15.25 13.22 -7.13
CA ALA A 263 -14.57 12.09 -6.52
C ALA A 263 -15.26 11.64 -5.22
N SER A 264 -15.36 10.33 -5.02
CA SER A 264 -15.82 9.69 -3.78
C SER A 264 -14.62 9.22 -2.95
N VAL A 265 -14.82 9.06 -1.64
CA VAL A 265 -13.83 8.51 -0.71
C VAL A 265 -14.50 7.45 0.16
N ASP A 266 -13.88 6.29 0.34
CA ASP A 266 -14.39 5.21 1.19
C ASP A 266 -13.79 5.24 2.61
N SER A 267 -14.23 4.32 3.47
CA SER A 267 -13.74 4.21 4.86
C SER A 267 -12.29 3.74 4.98
N ASN A 268 -11.72 3.18 3.91
CA ASN A 268 -10.32 2.77 3.86
C ASN A 268 -9.42 3.93 3.40
N GLY A 269 -9.99 5.09 3.06
CA GLY A 269 -9.28 6.25 2.54
C GLY A 269 -8.93 6.12 1.06
N LEU A 270 -9.58 5.21 0.32
CA LEU A 270 -9.48 5.09 -1.13
C LEU A 270 -10.38 6.14 -1.78
N VAL A 271 -9.77 7.02 -2.56
CA VAL A 271 -10.44 8.10 -3.30
C VAL A 271 -10.55 7.70 -4.76
N THR A 272 -11.77 7.64 -5.30
CA THR A 272 -12.04 7.30 -6.71
C THR A 272 -12.50 8.52 -7.46
N SER A 273 -11.82 8.84 -8.57
CA SER A 273 -12.22 9.96 -9.45
C SER A 273 -13.33 9.53 -10.38
N LEU A 274 -14.42 10.30 -10.44
CA LEU A 274 -15.67 9.93 -11.10
C LEU A 274 -16.00 10.80 -12.31
N SER A 275 -15.71 12.10 -12.26
CA SER A 275 -15.96 13.02 -13.38
C SER A 275 -14.95 14.15 -13.41
N ALA A 276 -14.82 14.80 -14.58
CA ALA A 276 -14.04 16.02 -14.70
C ALA A 276 -14.47 17.08 -13.67
N GLY A 277 -13.50 17.78 -13.08
CA GLY A 277 -13.71 18.82 -12.08
C GLY A 277 -12.70 18.76 -10.95
N THR A 278 -12.92 19.61 -9.94
CA THR A 278 -12.08 19.67 -8.74
C THR A 278 -12.94 19.42 -7.49
N THR A 279 -12.42 18.61 -6.56
CA THR A 279 -12.98 18.44 -5.21
C THR A 279 -11.87 18.35 -4.18
N VAL A 280 -12.16 18.76 -2.95
CA VAL A 280 -11.28 18.62 -1.80
C VAL A 280 -11.82 17.53 -0.88
N ILE A 281 -10.96 16.58 -0.52
CA ILE A 281 -11.21 15.56 0.49
C ILE A 281 -10.66 16.05 1.84
N THR A 282 -11.52 16.04 2.85
CA THR A 282 -11.19 16.37 4.24
C THR A 282 -11.58 15.23 5.18
N ALA A 283 -11.10 15.24 6.42
CA ALA A 283 -11.46 14.21 7.40
C ALA A 283 -11.74 14.79 8.78
N THR A 284 -12.54 14.07 9.57
CA THR A 284 -12.75 14.35 11.00
C THR A 284 -12.56 13.08 11.83
N ILE A 285 -12.20 13.23 13.10
CA ILE A 285 -12.15 12.15 14.09
C ILE A 285 -12.67 12.69 15.42
N ASN A 286 -13.65 12.01 16.03
CA ASN A 286 -14.31 12.46 17.26
C ASN A 286 -14.77 13.93 17.22
N GLY A 287 -15.26 14.39 16.06
CA GLY A 287 -15.67 15.78 15.84
C GLY A 287 -14.52 16.79 15.70
N VAL A 288 -13.26 16.36 15.80
CA VAL A 288 -12.08 17.20 15.54
C VAL A 288 -11.76 17.16 14.05
N GLN A 289 -11.70 18.34 13.43
CA GLN A 289 -11.26 18.50 12.04
C GLN A 289 -9.77 18.14 11.92
N ALA A 290 -9.44 17.27 10.97
CA ALA A 290 -8.05 16.98 10.65
C ALA A 290 -7.41 18.13 9.86
N ASN A 291 -6.17 18.48 10.20
CA ASN A 291 -5.34 19.34 9.39
C ASN A 291 -4.91 18.63 8.09
N GLY A 292 -4.71 19.40 7.03
CA GLY A 292 -4.40 18.89 5.71
C GLY A 292 -5.64 18.45 4.93
N SER A 293 -5.45 18.27 3.62
CA SER A 293 -6.52 17.88 2.69
C SER A 293 -5.92 17.23 1.44
N LEU A 294 -6.71 16.47 0.71
CA LEU A 294 -6.35 16.01 -0.63
C LEU A 294 -7.25 16.68 -1.67
N THR A 295 -6.68 17.52 -2.52
CA THR A 295 -7.38 18.10 -3.68
C THR A 295 -7.26 17.14 -4.85
N ILE A 296 -8.40 16.73 -5.41
CA ILE A 296 -8.50 15.94 -6.63
C ILE A 296 -8.83 16.88 -7.78
N ASN A 297 -7.95 16.96 -8.78
CA ASN A 297 -8.21 17.62 -10.06
C ASN A 297 -8.36 16.56 -11.14
N CYS A 298 -9.60 16.16 -11.41
CA CYS A 298 -9.91 15.21 -12.46
C CYS A 298 -10.07 15.95 -13.79
N THR A 299 -9.25 15.60 -14.78
CA THR A 299 -9.28 16.22 -16.11
C THR A 299 -10.36 15.63 -17.03
N GLY A 300 -11.02 14.55 -16.59
CA GLY A 300 -12.05 13.83 -17.34
C GLY A 300 -11.60 12.43 -17.74
N ASN A 301 -12.20 11.92 -18.82
CA ASN A 301 -11.85 10.61 -19.34
C ASN A 301 -10.41 10.60 -19.86
N PHE A 302 -9.68 9.54 -19.52
CA PHE A 302 -8.37 9.31 -20.11
C PHE A 302 -8.53 8.91 -21.57
N THR A 303 -7.69 9.48 -22.43
CA THR A 303 -7.56 9.01 -23.81
C THR A 303 -6.42 8.01 -23.81
N HIS A 304 -6.70 6.75 -24.12
CA HIS A 304 -5.70 5.68 -24.19
C HIS A 304 -4.82 5.81 -25.43
N ALA A 305 -3.61 5.25 -25.35
CA ALA A 305 -2.78 5.08 -26.53
C ALA A 305 -3.45 4.12 -27.54
N PRO A 306 -3.09 4.17 -28.83
CA PRO A 306 -3.61 3.20 -29.80
C PRO A 306 -3.30 1.77 -29.37
N THR A 307 -4.33 0.93 -29.21
CA THR A 307 -4.14 -0.48 -28.83
C THR A 307 -3.29 -1.20 -29.87
N PRO A 308 -2.14 -1.78 -29.50
CA PRO A 308 -1.33 -2.55 -30.42
C PRO A 308 -2.09 -3.75 -31.01
N THR A 309 -1.99 -3.97 -32.32
CA THR A 309 -2.73 -5.03 -33.02
C THR A 309 -1.82 -6.12 -33.60
N ARG A 310 -0.52 -6.07 -33.34
CA ARG A 310 0.45 -7.02 -33.91
C ARG A 310 0.31 -8.37 -33.20
N ASN A 311 0.70 -9.46 -33.88
CA ASN A 311 0.71 -10.77 -33.24
C ASN A 311 1.84 -10.83 -32.21
N GLN A 312 1.57 -11.34 -31.00
CA GLN A 312 2.58 -11.53 -29.95
C GLN A 312 3.86 -12.23 -30.43
N ALA A 313 3.76 -13.18 -31.38
CA ALA A 313 4.91 -13.89 -31.92
C ALA A 313 5.90 -12.97 -32.67
N ASN A 314 5.42 -11.81 -33.11
CA ASN A 314 6.18 -10.79 -33.83
C ASN A 314 6.55 -9.61 -32.93
N VAL A 315 6.40 -9.74 -31.61
CA VAL A 315 6.59 -8.65 -30.65
C VAL A 315 7.43 -9.12 -29.46
N ILE A 316 8.45 -8.33 -29.12
CA ILE A 316 9.13 -8.40 -27.83
C ILE A 316 8.71 -7.16 -27.03
N SER A 317 7.83 -7.36 -26.05
CA SER A 317 7.25 -6.27 -25.28
C SER A 317 8.09 -5.92 -24.07
N ILE A 318 8.40 -4.62 -23.91
CA ILE A 318 9.07 -4.07 -22.73
C ILE A 318 8.00 -3.57 -21.75
N PHE A 319 7.01 -2.84 -22.25
CA PHE A 319 5.90 -2.31 -21.47
C PHE A 319 4.65 -2.20 -22.34
N SER A 320 3.66 -3.05 -22.12
CA SER A 320 2.33 -2.96 -22.73
C SER A 320 1.37 -3.91 -22.03
N ASP A 321 0.12 -3.52 -21.85
CA ASP A 321 -0.93 -4.43 -21.38
C ASP A 321 -1.50 -5.33 -22.49
N ALA A 322 -1.15 -5.08 -23.76
CA ALA A 322 -1.58 -5.90 -24.89
C ALA A 322 -0.71 -7.16 -25.11
N TYR A 323 0.45 -7.25 -24.46
CA TYR A 323 1.45 -8.28 -24.70
C TYR A 323 2.05 -8.83 -23.41
N ASN A 324 2.67 -10.01 -23.50
CA ASN A 324 3.53 -10.53 -22.45
C ASN A 324 4.85 -9.75 -22.43
N ASN A 325 5.08 -9.00 -21.36
CA ASN A 325 6.30 -8.22 -21.16
C ASN A 325 7.49 -9.10 -20.75
N VAL A 326 8.68 -8.74 -21.23
CA VAL A 326 9.94 -9.29 -20.72
C VAL A 326 10.25 -8.71 -19.34
N PRO A 327 11.13 -9.35 -18.53
CA PRO A 327 11.59 -8.75 -17.29
C PRO A 327 12.25 -7.38 -17.53
N VAL A 328 11.88 -6.39 -16.72
CA VAL A 328 12.45 -5.04 -16.73
C VAL A 328 12.99 -4.74 -15.33
N ASN A 329 14.23 -4.28 -15.27
CA ASN A 329 14.92 -3.93 -14.04
C ASN A 329 14.42 -2.58 -13.50
N TYR A 330 14.32 -1.58 -14.37
CA TYR A 330 13.86 -0.24 -14.02
C TYR A 330 13.05 0.38 -15.16
N TYR A 331 11.88 0.94 -14.84
CA TYR A 331 11.21 1.91 -15.73
C TYR A 331 11.62 3.35 -15.41
N ASN A 332 12.21 3.56 -14.23
CA ASN A 332 12.81 4.81 -13.77
C ASN A 332 13.81 4.51 -12.63
N GLY A 333 14.76 5.41 -12.38
CA GLY A 333 15.63 5.36 -11.21
C GLY A 333 16.98 4.69 -11.44
N TYR A 334 17.24 4.15 -12.64
CA TYR A 334 18.52 3.52 -12.98
C TYR A 334 19.73 4.44 -12.71
N TRP A 335 19.59 5.76 -12.91
CA TRP A 335 20.64 6.76 -12.61
C TRP A 335 20.36 7.60 -11.35
N ALA A 336 19.60 7.10 -10.39
CA ALA A 336 19.44 7.81 -9.11
C ALA A 336 20.81 7.87 -8.36
N PRO A 337 21.19 9.00 -7.73
CA PRO A 337 20.44 10.26 -7.59
C PRO A 337 20.74 11.34 -8.66
N TRP A 338 21.46 11.03 -9.73
CA TRP A 338 21.82 12.00 -10.79
C TRP A 338 20.67 12.34 -11.74
N GLN A 339 19.67 11.46 -11.81
CA GLN A 339 18.42 11.68 -12.52
C GLN A 339 17.40 12.38 -11.60
N THR A 340 16.67 13.37 -12.14
CA THR A 340 15.63 14.10 -11.38
C THR A 340 14.21 13.80 -11.82
N THR A 341 14.00 13.09 -12.95
CA THR A 341 12.68 12.60 -13.35
C THR A 341 12.10 11.69 -12.26
N VAL A 342 10.86 11.96 -11.87
CA VAL A 342 10.12 11.19 -10.87
C VAL A 342 8.97 10.44 -11.54
N SER A 343 8.72 9.19 -11.14
CA SER A 343 7.56 8.43 -11.60
C SER A 343 6.33 8.73 -10.75
N SER A 344 5.18 8.86 -11.41
CA SER A 344 3.85 8.94 -10.81
C SER A 344 2.88 8.09 -11.63
N ASP A 345 3.33 6.88 -11.96
CA ASP A 345 2.63 5.91 -12.82
C ASP A 345 1.22 5.63 -12.28
N PHE A 346 0.28 5.41 -13.19
CA PHE A 346 -1.12 5.19 -12.83
C PHE A 346 -1.76 4.13 -13.71
N THR A 347 -2.77 3.47 -13.17
CA THR A 347 -3.62 2.53 -13.91
C THR A 347 -4.99 3.15 -14.10
N VAL A 348 -5.52 3.09 -15.32
CA VAL A 348 -6.86 3.57 -15.65
C VAL A 348 -7.54 2.54 -16.55
N ALA A 349 -8.73 2.06 -16.15
CA ALA A 349 -9.47 1.05 -16.90
C ALA A 349 -8.65 -0.22 -17.28
N ASN A 350 -7.78 -0.67 -16.36
CA ASN A 350 -6.82 -1.78 -16.54
C ASN A 350 -5.69 -1.53 -17.55
N ASP A 351 -5.48 -0.28 -17.93
CA ASP A 351 -4.34 0.17 -18.74
C ASP A 351 -3.33 0.88 -17.85
N ASN A 352 -2.10 0.38 -17.83
CA ASN A 352 -0.99 0.88 -17.02
C ASN A 352 -0.21 1.90 -17.83
N ILE A 353 0.02 3.07 -17.23
CA ILE A 353 0.68 4.19 -17.91
C ILE A 353 1.93 4.59 -17.12
N LEU A 354 3.08 4.61 -17.79
CA LEU A 354 4.29 5.23 -17.24
C LEU A 354 4.11 6.74 -17.26
N ASN A 355 4.20 7.39 -16.10
CA ASN A 355 4.00 8.82 -15.96
C ASN A 355 5.24 9.46 -15.36
N TYR A 356 6.03 10.06 -16.24
CA TYR A 356 7.23 10.78 -15.86
C TYR A 356 6.90 12.24 -15.56
N THR A 357 7.16 12.64 -14.33
CA THR A 357 7.01 14.01 -13.82
C THR A 357 8.37 14.65 -13.60
N ILE A 358 8.45 15.98 -13.68
CA ILE A 358 9.73 16.71 -13.64
C ILE A 358 10.71 16.10 -14.67
N PHE A 359 10.19 15.74 -15.84
CA PHE A 359 10.92 14.93 -16.81
C PHE A 359 12.13 15.71 -17.31
N ASN A 360 13.32 15.14 -17.12
CA ASN A 360 14.58 15.58 -17.73
C ASN A 360 15.11 14.50 -18.68
N PHE A 361 15.46 13.34 -18.14
CA PHE A 361 15.75 12.11 -18.84
C PHE A 361 15.34 10.91 -17.98
N VAL A 362 15.10 9.77 -18.61
CA VAL A 362 14.82 8.50 -17.92
C VAL A 362 15.31 7.31 -18.72
N GLY A 363 15.75 6.27 -18.02
CA GLY A 363 16.16 5.00 -18.59
C GLY A 363 15.17 3.91 -18.21
N ILE A 364 14.65 3.23 -19.22
CA ILE A 364 14.02 1.93 -19.10
C ILE A 364 15.11 0.90 -19.33
N GLU A 365 15.45 0.13 -18.30
CA GLU A 365 16.58 -0.81 -18.29
C GLU A 365 16.11 -2.24 -18.06
N PHE A 366 16.60 -3.16 -18.88
CA PHE A 366 16.24 -4.57 -18.94
C PHE A 366 17.46 -5.41 -19.34
N SER A 367 18.52 -5.38 -18.53
CA SER A 367 19.77 -6.10 -18.77
C SER A 367 19.87 -7.46 -18.06
N ALA A 368 18.93 -7.77 -17.17
CA ALA A 368 18.88 -9.06 -16.48
C ALA A 368 17.58 -9.84 -16.76
N PRO A 369 17.45 -10.48 -17.95
CA PRO A 369 18.43 -10.54 -19.05
C PRO A 369 18.23 -9.45 -20.11
N THR A 370 19.27 -9.20 -20.91
CA THR A 370 19.18 -8.41 -22.15
C THR A 370 18.21 -9.05 -23.17
N VAL A 371 17.76 -8.23 -24.13
CA VAL A 371 16.84 -8.63 -25.19
C VAL A 371 17.58 -8.85 -26.51
N ASN A 372 17.36 -10.02 -27.12
CA ASN A 372 17.77 -10.30 -28.49
C ASN A 372 16.66 -9.90 -29.48
N ALA A 373 16.81 -8.73 -30.08
CA ALA A 373 15.91 -8.17 -31.09
C ALA A 373 16.43 -8.33 -32.53
N THR A 374 17.33 -9.30 -32.79
CA THR A 374 17.92 -9.49 -34.14
C THR A 374 16.90 -9.85 -35.22
N SER A 375 15.81 -10.53 -34.86
CA SER A 375 14.69 -10.84 -35.75
C SER A 375 13.68 -9.71 -35.91
N MET A 376 13.79 -8.64 -35.11
CA MET A 376 12.88 -7.50 -35.13
C MET A 376 13.32 -6.50 -36.22
N THR A 377 12.40 -5.68 -36.72
CA THR A 377 12.68 -4.67 -37.75
C THR A 377 12.49 -3.24 -37.23
N HIS A 378 11.72 -3.06 -36.15
CA HIS A 378 11.38 -1.75 -35.59
C HIS A 378 11.39 -1.75 -34.06
N PHE A 379 11.59 -0.56 -33.53
CA PHE A 379 11.19 -0.16 -32.17
C PHE A 379 9.89 0.64 -32.26
N HIS A 380 8.98 0.44 -31.31
CA HIS A 380 7.74 1.18 -31.14
C HIS A 380 7.57 1.67 -29.70
N MET A 381 6.98 2.85 -29.55
CA MET A 381 6.54 3.42 -28.28
C MET A 381 5.43 4.44 -28.53
N ASP A 382 4.42 4.48 -27.66
CA ASP A 382 3.48 5.59 -27.62
C ASP A 382 3.87 6.61 -26.55
N ALA A 383 3.84 7.90 -26.91
CA ALA A 383 4.14 8.99 -25.99
C ALA A 383 3.06 10.08 -26.02
N PHE A 384 2.75 10.67 -24.88
CA PHE A 384 1.74 11.73 -24.75
C PHE A 384 2.26 12.88 -23.88
N ILE A 385 2.12 14.11 -24.36
CA ILE A 385 2.49 15.31 -23.60
C ILE A 385 1.19 16.03 -23.18
N PRO A 386 0.77 15.95 -21.90
CA PRO A 386 -0.46 16.59 -21.44
C PRO A 386 -0.36 18.12 -21.40
N GLY A 387 0.86 18.65 -21.21
CA GLY A 387 1.13 20.08 -21.14
C GLY A 387 1.38 20.74 -22.50
N THR A 388 1.57 22.06 -22.48
CA THR A 388 1.99 22.82 -23.66
C THR A 388 3.40 22.42 -24.10
N ILE A 389 3.65 22.40 -25.41
CA ILE A 389 4.99 22.16 -25.96
C ILE A 389 5.72 23.48 -26.14
N ALA A 390 6.84 23.64 -25.44
CA ALA A 390 7.69 24.82 -25.60
C ALA A 390 8.33 24.88 -26.99
N PRO A 391 8.54 26.08 -27.59
CA PRO A 391 9.26 26.22 -28.84
C PRO A 391 10.65 25.57 -28.77
N GLY A 392 10.99 24.75 -29.77
CA GLY A 392 12.29 24.06 -29.83
C GLY A 392 12.42 22.82 -28.96
N ARG A 393 11.36 22.41 -28.23
CA ARG A 393 11.34 21.17 -27.45
C ARG A 393 11.68 19.96 -28.34
N GLN A 394 12.51 19.07 -27.79
CA GLN A 394 12.89 17.82 -28.44
C GLN A 394 12.60 16.64 -27.52
N LEU A 395 12.12 15.53 -28.07
CA LEU A 395 12.13 14.24 -27.39
C LEU A 395 13.15 13.35 -28.10
N ARG A 396 14.14 12.85 -27.37
CA ARG A 396 15.15 11.94 -27.90
C ARG A 396 14.89 10.55 -27.36
N VAL A 397 14.75 9.59 -28.27
CA VAL A 397 14.66 8.17 -27.96
C VAL A 397 15.99 7.55 -28.29
N ILE A 398 16.61 6.88 -27.32
CA ILE A 398 17.92 6.27 -27.47
C ILE A 398 17.79 4.78 -27.18
N VAL A 399 18.17 3.94 -28.15
CA VAL A 399 18.23 2.49 -27.97
C VAL A 399 19.68 2.09 -27.74
N VAL A 400 19.94 1.25 -26.73
CA VAL A 400 21.28 0.82 -26.32
C VAL A 400 21.40 -0.69 -26.38
N ASP A 401 22.46 -1.18 -27.04
CA ASP A 401 22.91 -2.57 -27.07
C ASP A 401 24.22 -2.67 -26.26
N PHE A 402 24.29 -3.57 -25.29
CA PHE A 402 25.50 -3.79 -24.48
C PHE A 402 26.58 -4.60 -25.20
N GLY A 403 26.43 -4.89 -26.50
CA GLY A 403 27.41 -5.63 -27.26
C GLY A 403 27.48 -7.10 -26.86
N ALA A 404 28.48 -7.80 -27.39
CA ALA A 404 28.58 -9.27 -27.31
C ALA A 404 28.78 -9.84 -25.89
N ASP A 405 29.31 -9.07 -24.95
CA ASP A 405 29.49 -9.48 -23.55
C ASP A 405 28.20 -9.33 -22.73
N GLY A 406 27.20 -8.58 -23.23
CA GLY A 406 25.90 -8.39 -22.59
C GLY A 406 25.96 -7.60 -21.28
N ALA A 407 27.02 -6.83 -21.06
CA ALA A 407 27.26 -6.11 -19.83
C ALA A 407 27.59 -4.64 -20.10
N PHE A 408 27.20 -3.76 -19.17
CA PHE A 408 27.53 -2.34 -19.27
C PHE A 408 29.03 -2.09 -19.09
N GLY A 409 29.61 -1.26 -19.95
CA GLY A 409 30.96 -0.72 -19.77
C GLY A 409 32.10 -1.61 -20.30
N GLY A 410 31.81 -2.51 -21.25
CA GLY A 410 32.79 -3.40 -21.90
C GLY A 410 33.53 -2.76 -23.09
N GLY A 411 33.14 -1.56 -23.50
CA GLY A 411 33.72 -0.82 -24.64
C GLY A 411 33.21 -1.27 -26.01
N ASN A 412 32.28 -2.21 -26.02
CA ASN A 412 31.52 -2.72 -27.17
C ASN A 412 30.05 -2.27 -27.14
N ASP A 413 29.61 -1.58 -26.08
CA ASP A 413 28.29 -0.96 -25.97
C ASP A 413 28.07 0.01 -27.14
N THR A 414 26.93 -0.10 -27.80
CA THR A 414 26.53 0.81 -28.88
C THR A 414 25.15 1.38 -28.65
N ARG A 415 24.91 2.59 -29.16
CA ARG A 415 23.63 3.25 -29.00
C ARG A 415 23.31 4.13 -30.19
N HIS A 416 22.02 4.32 -30.45
CA HIS A 416 21.57 5.27 -31.44
C HIS A 416 20.52 6.21 -30.83
N SER A 417 20.62 7.51 -31.13
CA SER A 417 19.66 8.52 -30.68
C SER A 417 18.84 9.02 -31.87
N THR A 418 17.52 8.92 -31.75
CA THR A 418 16.56 9.47 -32.70
C THR A 418 15.85 10.65 -32.04
N THR A 419 15.87 11.81 -32.71
CA THR A 419 15.31 13.06 -32.17
C THR A 419 13.99 13.40 -32.84
N PHE A 420 12.96 13.64 -32.05
CA PHE A 420 11.64 14.10 -32.47
C PHE A 420 11.43 15.56 -32.06
N THR A 421 10.86 16.36 -32.96
CA THR A 421 10.54 17.78 -32.76
C THR A 421 9.17 18.09 -33.35
N ALA A 422 8.63 19.30 -33.13
CA ALA A 422 7.43 19.73 -33.83
C ALA A 422 7.64 19.71 -35.36
N PRO A 423 6.62 19.35 -36.17
CA PRO A 423 5.22 19.15 -35.81
C PRO A 423 4.88 17.72 -35.35
N PHE A 424 5.85 16.81 -35.27
CA PHE A 424 5.59 15.47 -34.73
C PHE A 424 5.22 15.53 -33.25
N LEU A 425 5.97 16.33 -32.47
CA LEU A 425 5.61 16.60 -31.09
C LEU A 425 4.33 17.43 -31.03
N VAL A 426 3.27 16.84 -30.47
CA VAL A 426 1.95 17.45 -30.29
C VAL A 426 1.48 17.34 -28.84
N SER A 427 0.75 18.36 -28.38
CA SER A 427 0.17 18.41 -27.04
C SER A 427 -1.19 17.71 -27.04
N GLN A 428 -1.53 17.05 -25.94
CA GLN A 428 -2.83 16.41 -25.69
C GLN A 428 -3.24 15.38 -26.75
N ASN A 429 -2.27 14.75 -27.41
CA ASN A 429 -2.52 13.65 -28.33
C ASN A 429 -1.38 12.63 -28.25
N TRP A 430 -1.72 11.35 -28.45
CA TRP A 430 -0.74 10.28 -28.47
C TRP A 430 0.09 10.35 -29.76
N MET A 431 1.38 10.10 -29.60
CA MET A 431 2.36 10.04 -30.66
C MET A 431 2.91 8.63 -30.71
N SER A 432 2.55 7.88 -31.74
CA SER A 432 3.16 6.58 -32.02
C SER A 432 4.51 6.79 -32.68
N ILE A 433 5.57 6.45 -31.94
CA ILE A 433 6.96 6.54 -32.36
C ILE A 433 7.38 5.17 -32.90
N ASP A 434 7.44 5.03 -34.21
CA ASP A 434 7.99 3.87 -34.90
C ASP A 434 9.35 4.20 -35.50
N ILE A 435 10.41 3.53 -35.02
CA ILE A 435 11.78 3.73 -35.50
C ILE A 435 12.27 2.43 -36.14
N PRO A 436 12.48 2.38 -37.46
CA PRO A 436 13.08 1.21 -38.09
C PRO A 436 14.54 1.07 -37.66
N PHE A 437 14.99 -0.15 -37.37
CA PHE A 437 16.40 -0.40 -37.03
C PHE A 437 17.35 -0.01 -38.18
N SER A 438 16.88 0.02 -39.43
CA SER A 438 17.66 0.53 -40.56
C SER A 438 17.98 2.03 -40.44
N ALA A 439 17.23 2.78 -39.63
CA ALA A 439 17.49 4.18 -39.31
C ALA A 439 18.35 4.35 -38.04
N MET A 440 18.92 3.27 -37.49
CA MET A 440 19.77 3.30 -36.30
C MET A 440 21.23 2.88 -36.61
N PRO A 441 21.97 3.56 -37.52
CA PRO A 441 23.33 3.16 -37.92
C PRO A 441 24.36 3.19 -36.77
N GLY A 442 24.04 3.85 -35.65
CA GLY A 442 24.90 3.87 -34.45
C GLY A 442 24.74 2.64 -33.56
N LEU A 443 23.77 1.78 -33.84
CA LEU A 443 23.50 0.55 -33.11
C LEU A 443 24.11 -0.62 -33.89
N ALA A 444 25.27 -1.12 -33.45
CA ALA A 444 26.06 -2.08 -34.23
C ALA A 444 25.49 -3.50 -34.18
N SER A 445 24.76 -3.84 -33.12
CA SER A 445 24.10 -5.14 -32.93
C SER A 445 22.70 -4.93 -32.36
N ARG A 446 21.92 -6.01 -32.34
CA ARG A 446 20.60 -6.08 -31.69
C ARG A 446 20.46 -7.33 -30.84
N SER A 447 21.57 -7.99 -30.54
CA SER A 447 21.59 -9.25 -29.82
C SER A 447 21.44 -9.07 -28.32
N ASN A 448 21.78 -7.90 -27.80
CA ASN A 448 21.83 -7.60 -26.37
C ASN A 448 21.31 -6.18 -26.10
N ILE A 449 20.12 -5.86 -26.62
CA ILE A 449 19.45 -4.60 -26.28
C ILE A 449 19.18 -4.62 -24.78
N ALA A 450 19.58 -3.56 -24.09
CA ALA A 450 19.53 -3.51 -22.64
C ALA A 450 18.81 -2.28 -22.10
N GLN A 451 18.72 -1.20 -22.91
CA GLN A 451 18.13 0.05 -22.44
C GLN A 451 17.39 0.80 -23.55
N ILE A 452 16.34 1.50 -23.13
CA ILE A 452 15.69 2.57 -23.88
C ILE A 452 15.77 3.83 -23.02
N ILE A 453 16.37 4.89 -23.54
CA ILE A 453 16.54 6.15 -22.83
C ILE A 453 15.69 7.22 -23.50
N LEU A 454 14.89 7.91 -22.70
CA LEU A 454 14.14 9.08 -23.12
C LEU A 454 14.85 10.33 -22.59
N GLU A 455 15.16 11.26 -23.47
CA GLU A 455 15.87 12.51 -23.14
C GLU A 455 15.18 13.73 -23.75
N GLY A 456 15.61 14.91 -23.29
CA GLY A 456 15.15 16.21 -23.81
C GLY A 456 14.01 16.82 -23.01
N GLY A 457 13.77 16.31 -21.81
CA GLY A 457 12.81 16.85 -20.86
C GLY A 457 13.15 18.26 -20.39
N ASP A 458 12.11 19.04 -20.13
CA ASP A 458 12.09 20.44 -19.72
C ASP A 458 11.41 20.63 -18.35
N GLY A 459 11.32 19.57 -17.56
CA GLY A 459 10.60 19.54 -16.28
C GLY A 459 9.09 19.33 -16.42
N SER A 460 8.58 19.17 -17.63
CA SER A 460 7.16 18.86 -17.89
C SER A 460 6.81 17.40 -17.56
N VAL A 461 5.54 17.06 -17.77
CA VAL A 461 5.02 15.69 -17.67
C VAL A 461 5.03 15.04 -19.05
N ILE A 462 5.36 13.76 -19.12
CA ILE A 462 5.17 12.91 -20.31
C ILE A 462 4.64 11.55 -19.88
N TYR A 463 3.63 11.06 -20.59
CA TYR A 463 3.14 9.68 -20.45
C TYR A 463 3.75 8.80 -21.53
N VAL A 464 4.03 7.55 -21.17
CA VAL A 464 4.57 6.55 -22.08
C VAL A 464 3.77 5.25 -21.91
N ASP A 465 3.46 4.63 -23.04
CA ASP A 465 2.79 3.34 -23.11
C ASP A 465 3.32 2.55 -24.33
N ASN A 466 3.00 1.27 -24.42
CA ASN A 466 3.24 0.41 -25.57
C ASN A 466 4.68 0.44 -26.09
N VAL A 467 5.65 0.18 -25.21
CA VAL A 467 7.08 0.09 -25.53
C VAL A 467 7.43 -1.33 -25.96
N TYR A 468 7.77 -1.55 -27.24
CA TYR A 468 8.13 -2.88 -27.73
C TYR A 468 8.98 -2.86 -29.01
N PHE A 469 9.59 -4.00 -29.33
CA PHE A 469 10.22 -4.27 -30.62
C PHE A 469 9.34 -5.20 -31.45
N TYR A 470 9.27 -5.02 -32.77
CA TYR A 470 8.46 -5.87 -33.64
C TYR A 470 9.08 -6.15 -35.00
N ASN A 471 8.55 -7.16 -35.72
CA ASN A 471 8.86 -7.43 -37.13
C ASN A 471 7.66 -7.48 -38.09
#